data_AF-Q2LEN0-F1
#
_entry.id   AF-Q2LEN0-F1
#
_cell.length_a   1.000
_cell.length_b   1.000
_cell.length_c   1.000
_cell.angle_alpha   90.00
_cell.angle_beta   90.00
_cell.angle_gamma   90.00
#
_symmetry.space_group_name_H-M   'P 1'
#
loop_
_entity.id
_entity.type
_entity.pdbx_description
1 polymer ?
#
loop_
_entity_poly.entity_id
_entity_poly.type
_entity_poly.pdbx_seq_one_letter_code
_entity_poly.pdbx_strand_id
1 'polypeptide(L)'
;MSAIPLVLDGYLDELPVPGDDGLTARFRVISSPTDDAADETVFACRTADPHLAHALLNLMRPGDLLRVGGHLVLPGPHTETGPRMDVDALELLAPAPARHLAEMVLDRYGPYLVVFNPEVDTVPVFTEAGTWVGTAEHADAITDLIHAHETGSPPPTP
;
A
#
# COMPACT_ATOMS: atom_id res chain seq x y z
N MET A 1 -24.49 -3.35 17.17
CA MET A 1 -23.49 -3.34 16.09
C MET A 1 -23.34 -4.78 15.63
N SER A 2 -23.74 -5.10 14.40
CA SER A 2 -23.55 -6.44 13.85
C SER A 2 -22.12 -6.53 13.34
N ALA A 3 -21.26 -7.25 14.04
CA ALA A 3 -19.93 -7.60 13.59
C ALA A 3 -20.04 -8.91 12.82
N ILE A 4 -19.83 -8.86 11.51
CA ILE A 4 -19.92 -10.06 10.66
C ILE A 4 -18.52 -10.65 10.58
N PRO A 5 -18.27 -11.88 11.09
CA PRO A 5 -16.97 -12.51 10.94
C PRO A 5 -16.71 -12.75 9.45
N LEU A 6 -15.56 -12.30 8.99
CA LEU A 6 -15.13 -12.39 7.60
C LEU A 6 -13.67 -12.84 7.55
N VAL A 7 -13.38 -13.74 6.63
CA VAL A 7 -12.03 -14.06 6.20
C VAL A 7 -11.97 -13.75 4.72
N LEU A 8 -10.97 -12.97 4.32
CA LEU A 8 -10.71 -12.64 2.92
C LEU A 8 -9.23 -12.86 2.61
N ASP A 9 -8.96 -13.30 1.39
CA ASP A 9 -7.62 -13.39 0.84
C ASP A 9 -7.47 -12.26 -0.19
N GLY A 10 -6.36 -11.55 -0.15
CA GLY A 10 -6.12 -10.47 -1.09
C GLY A 10 -4.75 -9.86 -0.98
N TYR A 11 -4.42 -9.00 -1.94
CA TYR A 11 -3.12 -8.35 -2.04
C TYR A 11 -3.11 -7.05 -1.25
N LEU A 12 -2.01 -6.79 -0.54
CA LEU A 12 -1.78 -5.50 0.09
C LEU A 12 -1.63 -4.42 -0.99
N ASP A 13 -2.54 -3.46 -1.02
CA ASP A 13 -2.60 -2.42 -2.06
C ASP A 13 -1.41 -1.43 -1.94
N GLU A 14 -1.26 -0.86 -0.75
CA GLU A 14 -0.32 0.21 -0.46
C GLU A 14 0.34 0.03 0.91
N LEU A 15 1.35 0.84 1.20
CA LEU A 15 2.07 0.77 2.47
C LEU A 15 1.10 1.04 3.64
N PRO A 16 1.06 0.16 4.66
CA PRO A 16 0.25 0.39 5.84
C PRO A 16 0.65 1.70 6.53
N VAL A 17 -0.36 2.45 6.97
CA VAL A 17 -0.19 3.74 7.64
C VAL A 17 -0.50 3.56 9.12
N PRO A 18 0.35 4.05 10.04
CA PRO A 18 0.03 4.03 11.46
C PRO A 18 -1.21 4.90 11.74
N GLY A 19 -2.05 4.45 12.66
CA GLY A 19 -3.15 5.26 13.18
C GLY A 19 -2.64 6.38 14.08
N ASP A 20 -3.53 7.33 14.39
CA ASP A 20 -3.20 8.54 15.16
C ASP A 20 -2.73 8.22 16.60
N ASP A 21 -3.02 7.02 17.09
CA ASP A 21 -2.60 6.51 18.39
C ASP A 21 -1.26 5.75 18.37
N GLY A 22 -0.68 5.51 17.19
CA GLY A 22 0.56 4.74 17.00
C GLY A 22 0.48 3.26 17.38
N LEU A 23 -0.68 2.80 17.84
CA LEU A 23 -0.94 1.42 18.26
C LEU A 23 -1.83 0.67 17.27
N THR A 24 -2.47 1.41 16.35
CA THR A 24 -3.26 0.84 15.27
C THR A 24 -2.55 1.01 13.93
N ALA A 25 -2.86 0.12 12.98
CA ALA A 25 -2.44 0.26 11.60
C ALA A 25 -3.66 0.25 10.68
N ARG A 26 -3.63 1.10 9.66
CA ARG A 26 -4.64 1.21 8.59
C ARG A 26 -3.99 0.75 7.29
N PHE A 27 -4.69 -0.07 6.53
CA PHE A 27 -4.20 -0.60 5.28
C PHE A 27 -5.36 -0.95 4.36
N ARG A 28 -5.06 -1.23 3.09
CA ARG A 28 -6.04 -1.61 2.09
C ARG A 28 -5.67 -2.95 1.48
N VAL A 29 -6.67 -3.79 1.26
CA VAL A 29 -6.50 -5.09 0.62
C VAL A 29 -7.37 -5.16 -0.62
N ILE A 30 -6.78 -5.55 -1.74
CA ILE A 30 -7.47 -5.83 -2.99
C ILE A 30 -7.81 -7.30 -3.01
N SER A 31 -9.10 -7.61 -2.96
CA SER A 31 -9.63 -8.96 -3.13
C SER A 31 -10.12 -9.11 -4.56
N SER A 32 -9.59 -10.08 -5.31
CA SER A 32 -10.15 -10.50 -6.61
C SER A 32 -10.71 -11.92 -6.45
N PRO A 33 -12.02 -12.10 -6.24
CA PRO A 33 -12.60 -13.43 -6.00
C PRO A 33 -12.61 -14.31 -7.25
N THR A 34 -12.53 -13.71 -8.44
CA THR A 34 -12.69 -14.37 -9.75
C THR A 34 -11.43 -14.30 -10.61
N ASP A 35 -10.34 -13.71 -10.10
CA ASP A 35 -9.15 -13.31 -10.86
C ASP A 35 -9.46 -12.37 -12.06
N ASP A 36 -10.66 -11.79 -12.11
CA ASP A 36 -11.04 -10.75 -13.05
C ASP A 36 -10.87 -9.38 -12.37
N ALA A 37 -10.16 -8.47 -13.05
CA ALA A 37 -9.98 -7.10 -12.58
C ALA A 37 -11.32 -6.35 -12.42
N ALA A 38 -12.36 -6.75 -13.15
CA ALA A 38 -13.70 -6.17 -13.03
C ALA A 38 -14.38 -6.47 -11.69
N ASP A 39 -13.97 -7.55 -11.01
CA ASP A 39 -14.54 -8.00 -9.74
C ASP A 39 -13.61 -7.67 -8.55
N GLU A 40 -12.54 -6.91 -8.78
CA GLU A 40 -11.65 -6.45 -7.73
C GLU A 40 -12.39 -5.52 -6.76
N THR A 41 -12.27 -5.83 -5.48
CA THR A 41 -12.85 -5.04 -4.40
C THR A 41 -11.77 -4.61 -3.43
N VAL A 42 -11.68 -3.30 -3.20
CA VAL A 42 -10.75 -2.71 -2.22
C VAL A 42 -11.43 -2.64 -0.86
N PHE A 43 -10.87 -3.36 0.13
CA PHE A 43 -11.32 -3.33 1.50
C PHE A 43 -10.44 -2.40 2.34
N ALA A 44 -11.07 -1.43 3.02
CA ALA A 44 -10.41 -0.64 4.04
C ALA A 44 -10.29 -1.47 5.32
N CYS A 45 -9.06 -1.73 5.76
CA CYS A 45 -8.75 -2.55 6.91
C CYS A 45 -8.10 -1.71 8.03
N ARG A 46 -8.36 -2.11 9.28
CA ARG A 46 -7.70 -1.56 10.46
C ARG A 46 -7.40 -2.70 11.42
N THR A 47 -6.23 -2.69 12.03
CA THR A 47 -5.97 -3.54 13.21
C THR A 47 -5.68 -2.66 14.43
N ALA A 48 -6.17 -3.12 15.57
CA ALA A 48 -5.85 -2.56 16.88
C ALA A 48 -4.92 -3.46 17.70
N ASP A 49 -4.49 -4.60 17.14
CA ASP A 49 -3.47 -5.45 17.75
C ASP A 49 -2.08 -4.86 17.48
N PRO A 50 -1.31 -4.48 18.52
CA PRO A 50 0.03 -3.93 18.35
C PRO A 50 1.01 -4.86 17.62
N HIS A 51 0.86 -6.19 17.74
CA HIS A 51 1.73 -7.15 17.07
C HIS A 51 1.45 -7.19 15.58
N LEU A 52 0.17 -7.20 15.20
CA LEU A 52 -0.24 -7.13 13.79
C LEU A 52 0.12 -5.77 13.18
N ALA A 53 -0.09 -4.68 13.93
CA ALA A 53 0.31 -3.35 13.51
C ALA A 53 1.82 -3.28 13.25
N HIS A 54 2.65 -3.83 14.16
CA HIS A 54 4.09 -3.88 13.95
C HIS A 54 4.48 -4.69 12.72
N ALA A 55 3.88 -5.86 12.51
CA ALA A 55 4.15 -6.70 11.34
C ALA A 55 3.77 -5.99 10.03
N LEU A 56 2.58 -5.39 9.96
CA LEU A 56 2.10 -4.64 8.80
C LEU A 56 3.03 -3.46 8.47
N LEU A 57 3.43 -2.69 9.49
CA LEU A 57 4.21 -1.47 9.30
C LEU A 57 5.70 -1.72 8.97
N ASN A 58 6.27 -2.85 9.39
CA ASN A 58 7.72 -3.07 9.32
C ASN A 58 8.13 -4.29 8.48
N LEU A 59 7.25 -5.27 8.30
CA LEU A 59 7.59 -6.54 7.66
C LEU A 59 6.89 -6.72 6.31
N MET A 60 5.65 -6.24 6.19
CA MET A 60 4.83 -6.43 5.01
C MET A 60 5.10 -5.37 3.94
N ARG A 61 4.88 -5.74 2.68
CA ARG A 61 5.11 -4.90 1.51
C ARG A 61 3.89 -4.90 0.59
N PRO A 62 3.65 -3.79 -0.14
CA PRO A 62 2.62 -3.77 -1.18
C PRO A 62 2.83 -4.94 -2.17
N GLY A 63 1.73 -5.61 -2.51
CA GLY A 63 1.72 -6.83 -3.33
C GLY A 63 1.84 -8.15 -2.55
N ASP A 64 2.04 -8.11 -1.23
CA ASP A 64 1.98 -9.32 -0.39
C ASP A 64 0.57 -9.91 -0.45
N LEU A 65 0.46 -11.23 -0.68
CA LEU A 65 -0.81 -11.94 -0.59
C LEU A 65 -1.07 -12.29 0.87
N LEU A 66 -2.11 -11.67 1.43
CA LEU A 66 -2.49 -11.78 2.82
C LEU A 66 -3.84 -12.50 2.95
N ARG A 67 -3.93 -13.39 3.93
CA ARG A 67 -5.21 -13.84 4.49
C ARG A 67 -5.52 -12.97 5.70
N VAL A 68 -6.64 -12.27 5.62
CA VAL A 68 -7.09 -11.32 6.63
C VAL A 68 -8.36 -11.85 7.27
N GLY A 69 -8.34 -12.03 8.58
CA GLY A 69 -9.46 -12.43 9.41
C GLY A 69 -9.89 -11.32 10.36
N GLY A 70 -11.20 -11.21 10.58
CA GLY A 70 -11.75 -10.28 11.56
C GLY A 70 -13.23 -10.02 11.35
N HIS A 71 -13.63 -8.78 11.58
CA HIS A 71 -15.02 -8.37 11.61
C HIS A 71 -15.31 -7.23 10.66
N LEU A 72 -16.29 -7.42 9.78
CA LEU A 72 -16.79 -6.35 8.94
C LEU A 72 -17.66 -5.40 9.78
N VAL A 73 -17.25 -4.14 9.82
CA VAL A 73 -17.96 -3.01 10.41
C VAL A 73 -18.66 -2.28 9.28
N LEU A 74 -19.98 -2.49 9.19
CA LEU A 74 -20.81 -1.78 8.22
C LEU A 74 -21.12 -0.37 8.74
N PRO A 75 -21.06 0.64 7.85
CA PRO A 75 -21.51 1.97 8.20
C PRO A 75 -22.98 1.97 8.63
N GLY A 76 -23.30 2.83 9.60
CA GLY A 76 -24.68 3.10 9.94
C GLY A 76 -25.37 3.90 8.83
N PRO A 77 -26.71 3.99 8.84
CA PRO A 77 -27.49 4.68 7.80
C PRO A 77 -27.19 6.18 7.64
N HIS A 78 -26.36 6.76 8.51
CA HIS A 78 -26.00 8.18 8.52
C HIS A 78 -24.48 8.42 8.59
N THR A 79 -23.65 7.41 8.30
CA THR A 79 -22.18 7.58 8.33
C THR A 79 -21.64 7.62 6.90
N GLU A 80 -20.85 8.66 6.58
CA GLU A 80 -20.22 8.85 5.26
C GLU A 80 -19.00 7.93 5.02
N THR A 81 -18.68 7.04 5.97
CA THR A 81 -17.56 6.10 5.84
C THR A 81 -18.02 4.84 5.13
N GLY A 82 -17.22 4.30 4.21
CA GLY A 82 -17.48 2.99 3.60
C GLY A 82 -17.37 1.82 4.60
N PRO A 83 -17.74 0.59 4.18
CA PRO A 83 -17.50 -0.61 4.98
C PRO A 83 -16.01 -0.76 5.30
N ARG A 84 -15.72 -1.07 6.57
CA ARG A 84 -14.35 -1.27 7.07
C ARG A 84 -14.25 -2.63 7.73
N MET A 85 -13.11 -3.27 7.63
CA MET A 85 -12.80 -4.49 8.36
C MET A 85 -11.88 -4.19 9.55
N ASP A 86 -12.30 -4.58 10.76
CA ASP A 86 -11.42 -4.64 11.93
C ASP A 86 -10.76 -6.02 11.95
N VAL A 87 -9.43 -6.03 11.87
CA VAL A 87 -8.60 -7.22 11.65
C VAL A 87 -7.98 -7.66 12.96
N ASP A 88 -8.23 -8.92 13.31
CA ASP A 88 -7.72 -9.60 14.50
C ASP A 88 -6.79 -10.78 14.17
N ALA A 89 -6.80 -11.25 12.93
CA ALA A 89 -5.92 -12.29 12.43
C ALA A 89 -5.36 -11.92 11.06
N LEU A 90 -4.06 -12.14 10.87
CA LEU A 90 -3.38 -11.90 9.61
C LEU A 90 -2.33 -12.98 9.37
N GLU A 91 -2.33 -13.52 8.16
CA GLU A 91 -1.36 -14.52 7.71
C GLU A 91 -0.82 -14.11 6.34
N LEU A 92 0.51 -14.13 6.19
CA LEU A 92 1.16 -13.94 4.90
C LEU A 92 1.13 -15.27 4.13
N LEU A 93 0.30 -15.35 3.08
CA LEU A 93 0.17 -16.55 2.26
C LEU A 93 1.31 -16.64 1.23
N ALA A 94 1.64 -15.52 0.60
CA ALA A 94 2.77 -15.41 -0.30
C ALA A 94 3.36 -14.00 -0.21
N PRO A 95 4.70 -13.87 -0.07
CA PRO A 95 5.33 -12.57 -0.20
C PRO A 95 5.09 -12.05 -1.61
N ALA A 96 4.99 -10.73 -1.74
CA ALA A 96 5.05 -10.04 -3.02
C ALA A 96 6.24 -10.64 -3.78
N PRO A 97 6.09 -10.94 -5.08
CA PRO A 97 7.23 -11.31 -5.88
C PRO A 97 8.29 -10.25 -5.61
N ALA A 98 9.46 -10.66 -5.11
CA ALA A 98 10.60 -9.77 -5.05
C ALA A 98 10.62 -9.13 -6.42
N ARG A 99 10.63 -7.80 -6.51
CA ARG A 99 10.78 -7.10 -7.78
C ARG A 99 12.13 -7.53 -8.35
N HIS A 100 12.17 -8.71 -8.97
CA HIS A 100 12.94 -8.93 -10.16
C HIS A 100 12.29 -7.93 -11.10
N LEU A 101 12.82 -6.72 -11.04
CA LEU A 101 13.06 -5.99 -12.25
C LEU A 101 13.82 -7.01 -13.12
N ALA A 102 13.11 -7.80 -13.90
CA ALA A 102 13.65 -8.50 -15.06
C ALA A 102 13.24 -7.71 -16.31
N GLU A 103 12.25 -6.83 -16.16
CA GLU A 103 11.67 -5.99 -17.19
C GLU A 103 11.47 -4.58 -16.61
N MET A 104 11.42 -3.59 -17.49
CA MET A 104 11.19 -2.20 -17.13
C MET A 104 9.72 -2.02 -16.72
N VAL A 105 9.45 -1.52 -15.51
CA VAL A 105 8.10 -1.39 -14.96
C VAL A 105 7.78 0.08 -14.71
N LEU A 106 6.61 0.52 -15.20
CA LEU A 106 5.99 1.78 -14.78
C LEU A 106 5.07 1.48 -13.60
N ASP A 107 5.27 2.17 -12.48
CA ASP A 107 4.53 1.95 -11.24
C ASP A 107 4.03 3.27 -10.66
N ARG A 108 3.00 3.21 -9.82
CA ARG A 108 2.39 4.38 -9.19
C ARG A 108 2.93 4.57 -7.77
N TYR A 109 3.37 5.80 -7.48
CA TYR A 109 3.83 6.21 -6.16
C TYR A 109 3.02 7.44 -5.72
N GLY A 110 1.83 7.22 -5.15
CA GLY A 110 0.89 8.30 -4.82
C GLY A 110 0.41 9.06 -6.08
N PRO A 111 0.57 10.40 -6.16
CA PRO A 111 0.27 11.19 -7.37
C PRO A 111 1.43 11.21 -8.39
N TYR A 112 2.44 10.36 -8.20
CA TYR A 112 3.61 10.25 -9.07
C TYR A 112 3.65 8.89 -9.78
N LEU A 113 4.38 8.86 -10.89
CA LEU A 113 4.71 7.66 -11.65
C LEU A 113 6.22 7.46 -11.62
N VAL A 114 6.66 6.23 -11.41
CA VAL A 114 8.07 5.85 -11.30
C VAL A 114 8.41 4.74 -12.29
N VAL A 115 9.59 4.82 -12.91
CA VAL A 115 10.06 3.80 -13.86
C VAL A 115 11.19 3.02 -13.21
N PHE A 116 10.94 1.75 -12.88
CA PHE A 116 11.99 0.87 -12.41
C PHE A 116 12.64 0.16 -13.59
N ASN A 117 13.96 0.33 -13.74
CA ASN A 117 14.75 -0.37 -14.74
C ASN A 117 15.66 -1.39 -14.03
N PRO A 118 15.61 -2.69 -14.40
CA PRO A 118 16.50 -3.68 -13.82
C PRO A 118 17.98 -3.47 -14.07
N GLU A 119 18.32 -2.81 -15.17
CA GLU A 119 19.69 -2.61 -15.60
C GLU A 119 20.31 -1.35 -14.98
N VAL A 120 19.49 -0.52 -14.32
CA VAL A 120 19.91 0.79 -13.82
C VAL A 120 19.23 1.09 -12.49
N ASP A 121 20.02 1.33 -11.45
CA ASP A 121 19.53 1.56 -10.08
C ASP A 121 18.74 2.88 -9.93
N THR A 122 18.98 3.83 -10.83
CA THR A 122 18.32 5.12 -10.83
C THR A 122 16.85 5.01 -11.23
N VAL A 123 15.97 5.72 -10.54
CA VAL A 123 14.52 5.65 -10.76
C VAL A 123 14.00 7.02 -11.26
N PRO A 124 13.64 7.15 -12.55
CA PRO A 124 12.95 8.33 -13.06
C PRO A 124 11.57 8.50 -12.42
N VAL A 125 11.26 9.72 -11.99
CA VAL A 125 9.99 10.08 -11.35
C VAL A 125 9.27 11.15 -12.18
N PHE A 126 7.96 10.96 -12.36
CA PHE A 126 7.06 11.84 -13.08
C PHE A 126 5.81 12.14 -12.24
N THR A 127 5.12 13.25 -12.51
CA THR A 127 3.76 13.45 -12.01
C THR A 127 2.77 12.54 -12.76
N GLU A 128 1.57 12.34 -12.23
CA GLU A 128 0.50 11.59 -12.93
C GLU A 128 0.13 12.18 -14.31
N ALA A 129 0.35 13.49 -14.51
CA ALA A 129 0.20 14.14 -15.81
C ALA A 129 1.38 13.90 -16.78
N GLY A 130 2.39 13.12 -16.38
CA GLY A 130 3.59 12.83 -17.16
C GLY A 130 4.66 13.92 -17.12
N THR A 131 4.58 14.89 -16.21
CA THR A 131 5.62 15.92 -16.08
C THR A 131 6.83 15.35 -15.34
N TRP A 132 8.02 15.49 -15.91
CA TRP A 132 9.25 14.99 -15.28
C TRP A 132 9.57 15.76 -13.99
N VAL A 133 9.77 15.02 -12.90
CA VAL A 133 10.11 15.55 -11.58
C VAL A 133 11.62 15.48 -11.35
N GLY A 134 12.25 14.38 -11.75
CA GLY A 134 13.67 14.13 -11.59
C GLY A 134 14.03 12.65 -11.71
N THR A 135 15.24 12.30 -11.31
CA THR A 135 15.71 10.91 -11.25
C THR A 135 16.29 10.67 -9.87
N ALA A 136 15.70 9.75 -9.10
CA ALA A 136 16.24 9.31 -7.83
C ALA A 136 17.44 8.40 -8.07
N GLU A 137 18.47 8.49 -7.22
CA GLU A 137 19.67 7.66 -7.37
C GLU A 137 19.38 6.16 -7.15
N HIS A 138 18.42 5.86 -6.28
CA HIS A 138 17.98 4.53 -5.88
C HIS A 138 16.49 4.57 -5.48
N ALA A 139 15.88 3.40 -5.28
CA ALA A 139 14.45 3.29 -4.96
C ALA A 139 14.04 3.93 -3.60
N ASP A 140 14.93 3.95 -2.62
CA ASP A 140 14.71 4.55 -1.31
C ASP A 140 14.77 6.10 -1.34
N ALA A 141 15.50 6.68 -2.29
CA ALA A 141 15.62 8.13 -2.48
C ALA A 141 14.41 8.78 -3.19
N ILE A 142 13.42 7.99 -3.62
CA ILE A 142 12.21 8.49 -4.31
C ILE A 142 11.43 9.47 -3.43
N THR A 143 11.26 9.15 -2.14
CA THR A 143 10.51 9.99 -1.20
C THR A 143 11.16 11.35 -1.02
N ASP A 144 12.50 11.39 -0.89
CA ASP A 144 13.25 12.63 -0.72
C ASP A 144 13.17 13.54 -1.96
N LEU A 145 13.26 12.93 -3.15
CA LEU A 145 13.12 13.66 -4.42
C LEU A 145 11.72 14.28 -4.57
N ILE A 146 10.67 13.53 -4.22
CA ILE A 146 9.29 14.01 -4.25
C ILE A 146 9.12 15.17 -3.25
N HIS A 147 9.61 15.00 -2.02
CA HIS A 147 9.53 16.04 -1.01
C HIS A 147 10.26 17.33 -1.43
N ALA A 148 11.43 17.19 -2.06
CA ALA A 148 12.18 18.32 -2.61
C ALA A 148 11.38 19.06 -3.70
N HIS A 149 10.75 18.32 -4.61
CA HIS A 149 9.88 18.88 -5.65
C HIS A 149 8.69 19.65 -5.07
N GLU A 150 7.98 19.06 -4.10
CA GLU A 150 6.80 19.66 -3.47
C GLU A 150 7.12 20.92 -2.67
N THR A 151 8.30 20.97 -2.05
CA THR A 151 8.76 22.11 -1.26
C THR A 151 9.55 23.14 -2.08
N GLY A 152 9.80 22.88 -3.36
CA GLY A 152 10.61 23.74 -4.23
C GLY A 152 12.09 23.81 -3.86
N SER A 153 12.57 22.86 -3.05
CA SER A 153 13.97 22.77 -2.61
C SER A 153 14.75 21.83 -3.53
N PRO A 154 16.05 22.05 -3.78
CA PRO A 154 16.86 21.06 -4.48
C PRO A 154 17.00 19.77 -3.63
N PRO A 155 17.04 18.58 -4.26
CA PRO A 155 17.24 17.33 -3.52
C PRO A 155 18.59 17.35 -2.77
N PRO A 156 18.67 16.73 -1.58
CA PRO A 156 19.93 16.63 -0.85
C PRO A 156 20.96 15.90 -1.71
N THR A 157 22.15 16.49 -1.83
CA THR A 157 23.30 15.87 -2.52
C THR A 157 23.93 14.86 -1.54
N PRO A 158 24.39 13.68 -2.00
CA PRO A 158 25.03 12.67 -1.15
C PRO A 158 26.28 13.18 -0.42
#